data_AF-A0A1B4VCR2-F1
#
_entry.id   AF-A0A1B4VCR2-F1
#
_cell.length_a   1.000
_cell.length_b   1.000
_cell.length_c   1.000
_cell.angle_alpha   90.00
_cell.angle_beta   90.00
_cell.angle_gamma   90.00
#
_symmetry.space_group_name_H-M   'P 1'
#
loop_
_entity.id
_entity.type
_entity.pdbx_description
1 polymer ?
#
loop_
_entity_poly.entity_id
_entity_poly.type
_entity_poly.pdbx_seq_one_letter_code
_entity_poly.pdbx_strand_id
1 'polypeptide(L)'
;MATYFSHVRPLPGLGSGAAATVDTALMWLGKPDSASAQSRLIAWMPRDMARTPQEAQAKMTEILNSAIRSAAAETKWPAGMRVAPENIQVQKDPSKRVILVPISGGECERELIRCMYPFFLGNKLPRASRAPELLGGGDAYEFTAASSIDSATWSSEGRSYRELSGPKREIPALDKVKTWRPVLPDVEFYSAISSRLPKWAYLYLTPADDRVSIPTDDVRRAFLRFPVMLHQGQAMFFIEPDPGRRITAM
;
A
#
# COMPACT_ATOMS: atom_id res chain seq x y z
N MET A 1 -20.80 23.99 8.62
CA MET A 1 -19.64 24.72 8.05
C MET A 1 -18.43 23.81 8.20
N ALA A 2 -18.07 23.08 7.14
CA ALA A 2 -17.01 22.07 7.18
C ALA A 2 -16.09 22.25 5.97
N THR A 3 -14.98 22.92 6.23
CA THR A 3 -13.82 23.11 5.36
C THR A 3 -12.98 21.83 5.34
N TYR A 4 -13.19 20.95 4.36
CA TYR A 4 -12.23 19.92 4.00
C TYR A 4 -11.88 20.15 2.52
N PHE A 5 -10.60 20.43 2.26
CA PHE A 5 -9.94 20.64 0.95
C PHE A 5 -9.86 22.03 0.30
N SER A 6 -10.48 23.11 0.81
CA SER A 6 -10.17 24.47 0.31
C SER A 6 -9.05 25.20 1.09
N HIS A 7 -8.68 24.70 2.28
CA HIS A 7 -7.68 25.33 3.16
C HIS A 7 -6.75 24.34 3.86
N VAL A 8 -6.36 23.24 3.19
CA VAL A 8 -5.20 22.49 3.65
C VAL A 8 -3.97 23.31 3.25
N ARG A 9 -3.46 24.15 4.18
CA ARG A 9 -2.06 24.58 4.09
C ARG A 9 -1.23 23.30 3.97
N PRO A 10 -0.29 23.19 3.02
CA PRO A 10 0.56 22.01 2.94
C PRO A 10 1.14 21.77 4.32
N LEU A 11 0.84 20.59 4.90
CA LEU A 11 1.52 20.13 6.10
C LEU A 11 3.02 20.17 5.81
N PRO A 12 3.87 20.54 6.79
CA PRO A 12 5.29 20.80 6.55
C PRO A 12 5.91 19.70 5.70
N GLY A 13 6.18 20.02 4.43
CA GLY A 13 6.78 19.09 3.50
C GLY A 13 8.19 18.74 3.95
N LEU A 14 8.71 17.63 3.44
CA LEU A 14 10.12 17.30 3.53
C LEU A 14 10.92 18.56 3.14
N GLY A 15 11.73 19.09 4.07
CA GLY A 15 12.60 20.22 3.78
C GLY A 15 13.45 19.90 2.55
N SER A 16 13.76 20.91 1.75
CA SER A 16 14.34 20.78 0.40
C SER A 16 15.56 19.83 0.28
N GLY A 17 16.32 19.61 1.36
CA GLY A 17 17.41 18.62 1.40
C GLY A 17 16.95 17.17 1.57
N ALA A 18 15.97 16.92 2.46
CA ALA A 18 15.38 15.58 2.62
C ALA A 18 14.50 15.21 1.42
N ALA A 19 13.77 16.19 0.87
CA ALA A 19 13.01 16.04 -0.38
C ALA A 19 13.95 15.67 -1.52
N ALA A 20 15.09 16.34 -1.73
CA ALA A 20 15.98 16.02 -2.85
C ALA A 20 16.57 14.60 -2.83
N THR A 21 16.89 14.06 -1.64
CA THR A 21 17.42 12.68 -1.49
C THR A 21 16.35 11.61 -1.63
N VAL A 22 15.15 11.88 -1.12
CA VAL A 22 13.97 11.03 -1.30
C VAL A 22 13.50 11.11 -2.75
N ASP A 23 13.45 12.29 -3.35
CA ASP A 23 13.12 12.53 -4.75
C ASP A 23 14.09 11.85 -5.70
N THR A 24 15.39 11.72 -5.39
CA THR A 24 16.31 10.94 -6.24
C THR A 24 16.08 9.43 -6.12
N ALA A 25 15.74 8.92 -4.94
CA ALA A 25 15.31 7.53 -4.77
C ALA A 25 13.90 7.28 -5.39
N LEU A 26 13.02 8.28 -5.35
CA LEU A 26 11.65 8.25 -5.89
C LEU A 26 11.57 8.70 -7.36
N MET A 27 12.62 9.27 -7.94
CA MET A 27 12.68 9.67 -9.36
C MET A 27 12.54 8.45 -10.29
N TRP A 28 12.86 7.25 -9.77
CA TRP A 28 12.58 5.98 -10.43
C TRP A 28 11.08 5.61 -10.47
N LEU A 29 10.25 6.22 -9.62
CA LEU A 29 8.78 6.19 -9.72
C LEU A 29 8.25 7.21 -10.73
N GLY A 30 9.08 8.17 -11.15
CA GLY A 30 8.72 9.27 -12.06
C GLY A 30 8.80 8.95 -13.55
N LYS A 31 9.16 7.72 -13.96
CA LYS A 31 8.93 7.28 -15.35
C LYS A 31 7.48 6.78 -15.48
N PRO A 32 6.59 7.49 -16.20
CA PRO A 32 5.14 7.30 -16.10
C PRO A 32 4.60 5.94 -16.57
N ASP A 33 5.39 5.12 -17.25
CA ASP A 33 4.80 4.07 -18.09
C ASP A 33 4.78 2.65 -17.50
N SER A 34 5.12 2.43 -16.22
CA SER A 34 4.76 1.17 -15.53
C SER A 34 5.05 1.15 -14.02
N ALA A 35 6.10 1.84 -13.55
CA ALA A 35 6.51 1.77 -12.15
C ALA A 35 5.57 2.51 -11.18
N SER A 36 4.85 3.52 -11.65
CA SER A 36 3.92 4.37 -10.88
C SER A 36 2.50 3.79 -10.76
N ALA A 37 2.18 2.70 -11.47
CA ALA A 37 0.83 2.20 -11.65
C ALA A 37 0.30 1.28 -10.53
N GLN A 38 1.17 0.81 -9.62
CA GLN A 38 0.77 -0.11 -8.53
C GLN A 38 1.22 0.40 -7.16
N SER A 39 0.40 0.19 -6.14
CA SER A 39 0.74 0.46 -4.75
C SER A 39 1.79 -0.53 -4.26
N ARG A 40 2.76 -0.04 -3.47
CA ARG A 40 3.97 -0.80 -3.08
C ARG A 40 4.45 -0.58 -1.67
N LEU A 41 5.10 -1.60 -1.13
CA LEU A 41 5.89 -1.53 0.09
C LEU A 41 7.29 -1.22 -0.36
N ILE A 42 7.84 -0.15 0.16
CA ILE A 42 9.21 0.27 -0.10
C ILE A 42 9.90 0.20 1.25
N ALA A 43 10.93 -0.64 1.37
CA ALA A 43 11.57 -0.84 2.66
C ALA A 43 13.05 -1.19 2.57
N TRP A 44 13.82 -0.78 3.57
CA TRP A 44 15.23 -1.10 3.73
C TRP A 44 15.46 -1.69 5.13
N MET A 45 15.26 -3.01 5.27
CA MET A 45 15.45 -3.69 6.55
C MET A 45 16.94 -3.68 6.91
N PRO A 46 17.35 -3.12 8.07
CA PRO A 46 18.73 -3.13 8.52
C PRO A 46 19.36 -4.53 8.49
N ARG A 47 20.62 -4.61 8.05
CA ARG A 47 21.31 -5.88 7.83
C ARG A 47 21.45 -6.73 9.10
N ASP A 48 21.47 -6.12 10.27
CA ASP A 48 21.54 -6.81 11.56
C ASP A 48 20.22 -7.53 11.95
N MET A 49 19.11 -7.21 11.29
CA MET A 49 17.82 -7.84 11.55
C MET A 49 17.68 -9.23 10.92
N ALA A 50 18.50 -9.59 9.95
CA ALA A 50 18.47 -10.88 9.27
C ALA A 50 19.85 -11.26 8.72
N ARG A 51 20.23 -12.54 8.78
CA ARG A 51 21.52 -13.02 8.26
C ARG A 51 21.47 -13.35 6.77
N THR A 52 20.28 -13.65 6.26
CA THR A 52 20.06 -14.09 4.88
C THR A 52 18.86 -13.37 4.25
N PRO A 53 18.79 -13.25 2.91
CA PRO A 53 17.61 -12.75 2.23
C PRO A 53 16.31 -13.51 2.58
N GLN A 54 16.40 -14.82 2.81
CA GLN A 54 15.27 -15.67 3.20
C GLN A 54 14.74 -15.30 4.59
N GLU A 55 15.66 -15.10 5.54
CA GLU A 55 15.32 -14.64 6.88
C GLU A 55 14.72 -13.22 6.83
N ALA A 56 15.29 -12.33 6.02
CA ALA A 56 14.76 -10.97 5.84
C ALA A 56 13.34 -11.00 5.27
N GLN A 57 13.07 -11.86 4.28
CA GLN A 57 11.74 -12.03 3.72
C GLN A 57 10.73 -12.59 4.75
N ALA A 58 11.13 -13.62 5.50
CA ALA A 58 10.27 -14.20 6.54
C ALA A 58 9.91 -13.16 7.60
N LYS A 59 10.91 -12.42 8.08
CA LYS A 59 10.75 -11.36 9.06
C LYS A 59 9.89 -10.21 8.54
N MET A 60 10.03 -9.82 7.28
CA MET A 60 9.15 -8.82 6.66
C MET A 60 7.70 -9.31 6.62
N THR A 61 7.48 -10.59 6.29
CA THR A 61 6.14 -11.20 6.26
C THR A 61 5.50 -11.15 7.64
N GLU A 62 6.26 -11.46 8.69
CA GLU A 62 5.82 -11.39 10.08
C GLU A 62 5.48 -9.96 10.51
N ILE A 63 6.36 -9.00 10.23
CA ILE A 63 6.16 -7.58 10.52
C ILE A 63 4.87 -7.08 9.85
N LEU A 64 4.71 -7.36 8.55
CA LEU A 64 3.54 -6.90 7.80
C LEU A 64 2.25 -7.58 8.28
N ASN A 65 2.25 -8.90 8.48
CA ASN A 65 1.09 -9.63 8.99
C ASN A 65 0.66 -9.12 10.38
N SER A 66 1.62 -8.83 11.26
CA SER A 66 1.36 -8.24 12.57
C SER A 66 0.72 -6.85 12.43
N ALA A 67 1.33 -5.97 11.62
CA ALA A 67 0.80 -4.62 11.37
C ALA A 67 -0.61 -4.64 10.78
N ILE A 68 -0.88 -5.54 9.83
CA ILE A 68 -2.20 -5.74 9.21
C ILE A 68 -3.24 -6.19 10.24
N ARG A 69 -2.93 -7.19 11.06
CA ARG A 69 -3.86 -7.70 12.08
C ARG A 69 -4.26 -6.61 13.08
N SER A 70 -3.28 -5.86 13.57
CA SER A 70 -3.54 -4.75 14.49
C SER A 70 -4.31 -3.62 13.82
N ALA A 71 -3.95 -3.23 12.59
CA ALA A 71 -4.69 -2.22 11.84
C ALA A 71 -6.14 -2.64 11.59
N ALA A 72 -6.38 -3.92 11.27
CA ALA A 72 -7.71 -4.44 10.99
C ALA A 72 -8.64 -4.39 12.22
N ALA A 73 -8.09 -4.62 13.42
CA ALA A 73 -8.83 -4.58 14.67
C ALA A 73 -9.30 -3.16 15.05
N GLU A 74 -8.55 -2.12 14.64
CA GLU A 74 -8.81 -0.73 15.03
C GLU A 74 -9.52 0.09 13.94
N THR A 75 -9.46 -0.38 12.69
CA THR A 75 -10.08 0.31 11.57
C THR A 75 -11.59 0.37 11.75
N LYS A 76 -12.15 1.58 11.58
CA LYS A 76 -13.60 1.79 11.56
C LYS A 76 -14.15 1.31 10.21
N TRP A 77 -14.65 0.08 10.20
CA TRP A 77 -15.26 -0.52 9.02
C TRP A 77 -16.64 0.10 8.72
N PRO A 78 -17.08 0.14 7.44
CA PRO A 78 -18.42 0.55 7.07
C PRO A 78 -19.50 -0.26 7.80
N ALA A 79 -20.69 0.32 7.96
CA ALA A 79 -21.77 -0.31 8.69
C ALA A 79 -22.05 -1.74 8.20
N GLY A 80 -22.04 -2.68 9.15
CA GLY A 80 -22.25 -4.11 8.89
C GLY A 80 -21.05 -4.84 8.28
N MET A 81 -19.96 -4.17 7.92
CA MET A 81 -18.72 -4.79 7.47
C MET A 81 -17.71 -4.93 8.62
N ARG A 82 -16.85 -5.94 8.54
CA ARG A 82 -15.78 -6.16 9.51
C ARG A 82 -14.66 -7.02 8.93
N VAL A 83 -13.47 -6.86 9.49
CA VAL A 83 -12.37 -7.83 9.34
C VAL A 83 -12.16 -8.49 10.69
N ALA A 84 -12.23 -9.82 10.71
CA ALA A 84 -11.87 -10.62 11.88
C ALA A 84 -10.36 -10.92 11.80
N PRO A 85 -9.50 -10.35 12.67
CA PRO A 85 -8.06 -10.53 12.55
C PRO A 85 -7.61 -11.98 12.54
N GLU A 86 -8.31 -12.86 13.27
CA GLU A 86 -8.09 -14.31 13.31
C GLU A 86 -8.26 -14.99 11.94
N ASN A 87 -9.11 -14.42 11.06
CA ASN A 87 -9.37 -14.95 9.73
C ASN A 87 -8.36 -14.48 8.68
N ILE A 88 -7.39 -13.62 9.04
CA ILE A 88 -6.31 -13.23 8.14
C ILE A 88 -5.44 -14.45 7.87
N GLN A 89 -5.20 -14.74 6.59
CA GLN A 89 -4.46 -15.93 6.16
C GLN A 89 -3.14 -15.53 5.53
N VAL A 90 -2.05 -16.18 5.93
CA VAL A 90 -0.76 -16.09 5.25
C VAL A 90 -0.61 -17.34 4.40
N GLN A 91 -0.63 -17.19 3.08
CA GLN A 91 -0.37 -18.31 2.17
C GLN A 91 1.10 -18.72 2.29
N LYS A 92 1.32 -19.98 2.67
CA LYS A 92 2.65 -20.56 2.90
C LYS A 92 3.34 -21.05 1.62
N ASP A 93 2.62 -21.05 0.50
CA ASP A 93 3.19 -21.46 -0.79
C ASP A 93 4.35 -20.52 -1.15
N PRO A 94 5.59 -21.03 -1.31
CA PRO A 94 6.75 -20.22 -1.67
C PRO A 94 6.58 -19.48 -3.00
N SER A 95 5.75 -20.01 -3.91
CA SER A 95 5.42 -19.40 -5.20
C SER A 95 4.34 -18.32 -5.11
N LYS A 96 3.57 -18.29 -4.01
CA LYS A 96 2.45 -17.36 -3.76
C LYS A 96 2.48 -16.86 -2.32
N ARG A 97 3.45 -16.01 -2.01
CA ARG A 97 3.53 -15.32 -0.71
C ARG A 97 2.49 -14.20 -0.68
N VAL A 98 1.31 -14.52 -0.15
CA VAL A 98 0.17 -13.59 -0.11
C VAL A 98 -0.42 -13.57 1.30
N ILE A 99 -0.68 -12.38 1.83
CA ILE A 99 -1.54 -12.21 3.02
C ILE A 99 -2.93 -11.84 2.52
N LEU A 100 -3.91 -12.67 2.83
CA LEU A 100 -5.32 -12.44 2.50
C LEU A 100 -6.04 -11.92 3.74
N VAL A 101 -6.66 -10.75 3.60
CA VAL A 101 -7.45 -10.10 4.65
C VAL A 101 -8.92 -10.14 4.24
N PRO A 102 -9.68 -11.18 4.62
CA PRO A 102 -11.08 -11.30 4.26
C PRO A 102 -11.92 -10.25 5.00
N ILE A 103 -12.85 -9.64 4.27
CA ILE A 103 -13.85 -8.72 4.82
C ILE A 103 -15.20 -9.44 4.77
N SER A 104 -15.89 -9.45 5.90
CA SER A 104 -17.21 -10.08 6.05
C SER A 104 -18.27 -9.01 6.33
N GLY A 105 -19.53 -9.38 6.13
CA GLY A 105 -20.68 -8.53 6.43
C GLY A 105 -21.09 -7.55 5.32
N GLY A 106 -22.29 -6.98 5.46
CA GLY A 106 -22.87 -6.06 4.48
C GLY A 106 -23.01 -6.70 3.10
N GLU A 107 -22.54 -6.01 2.06
CA GLU A 107 -22.58 -6.56 0.69
C GLU A 107 -21.58 -7.71 0.47
N CYS A 108 -20.61 -7.91 1.38
CA CYS A 108 -19.59 -8.95 1.29
C CYS A 108 -20.09 -10.35 1.71
N GLU A 109 -21.34 -10.47 2.19
CA GLU A 109 -22.00 -11.74 2.51
C GLU A 109 -22.94 -12.22 1.39
N ARG A 110 -23.08 -11.46 0.31
CA ARG A 110 -23.87 -11.92 -0.84
C ARG A 110 -23.14 -13.10 -1.50
N GLU A 111 -23.89 -14.11 -1.91
CA GLU A 111 -23.39 -15.38 -2.45
C GLU A 111 -22.31 -15.21 -3.55
N LEU A 112 -22.43 -14.15 -4.34
CA LEU A 112 -21.52 -13.81 -5.43
C LEU A 112 -20.60 -12.62 -5.11
N ILE A 113 -20.30 -12.33 -3.85
CA ILE A 113 -19.40 -11.22 -3.52
C ILE A 113 -18.39 -11.70 -2.48
N ARG A 114 -17.14 -11.78 -2.89
CA ARG A 114 -16.01 -11.84 -1.96
C ARG A 114 -15.39 -10.47 -1.85
N CYS A 115 -15.14 -10.02 -0.62
CA CYS A 115 -14.38 -8.81 -0.33
C CYS A 115 -13.12 -9.20 0.43
N MET A 116 -11.95 -8.75 -0.03
CA MET A 116 -10.70 -8.96 0.69
C MET A 116 -9.63 -7.96 0.25
N TYR A 117 -8.64 -7.73 1.11
CA TYR A 117 -7.37 -7.11 0.71
C TYR A 117 -6.31 -8.19 0.50
N PRO A 118 -5.78 -8.35 -0.71
CA PRO A 118 -4.61 -9.18 -0.96
C PRO A 118 -3.33 -8.36 -0.85
N PHE A 119 -2.36 -8.85 -0.09
CA PHE A 119 -1.01 -8.30 0.01
C PHE A 119 -0.01 -9.31 -0.55
N PHE A 120 0.46 -9.08 -1.78
CA PHE A 120 1.40 -9.98 -2.46
C PHE A 120 2.84 -9.59 -2.13
N LEU A 121 3.57 -10.42 -1.38
CA LEU A 121 4.94 -10.15 -0.93
C LEU A 121 6.03 -10.55 -1.93
N GLY A 122 5.63 -10.94 -3.15
CA GLY A 122 6.56 -11.35 -4.20
C GLY A 122 7.15 -12.75 -4.02
N ASN A 123 7.66 -13.31 -5.12
CA ASN A 123 8.40 -14.57 -5.15
C ASN A 123 9.92 -14.36 -5.00
N LYS A 124 10.43 -13.17 -5.30
CA LYS A 124 11.85 -12.84 -5.17
C LYS A 124 12.23 -12.51 -3.75
N LEU A 125 13.47 -12.83 -3.42
CA LEU A 125 14.09 -12.46 -2.16
C LEU A 125 14.58 -11.01 -2.21
N PRO A 126 14.62 -10.31 -1.06
CA PRO A 126 15.13 -8.95 -1.01
C PRO A 126 16.62 -8.92 -1.37
N ARG A 127 17.05 -7.82 -1.98
CA ARG A 127 18.44 -7.65 -2.41
C ARG A 127 19.23 -7.02 -1.28
N ALA A 128 20.50 -7.38 -1.15
CA ALA A 128 21.41 -6.61 -0.31
C ALA A 128 21.69 -5.29 -1.01
N SER A 129 21.51 -4.17 -0.32
CA SER A 129 21.83 -2.84 -0.80
C SER A 129 22.17 -1.92 0.37
N ARG A 130 22.34 -0.63 0.09
CA ARG A 130 22.46 0.39 1.13
C ARG A 130 21.15 1.14 1.28
N ALA A 131 20.75 1.40 2.52
CA ALA A 131 19.64 2.29 2.81
C ALA A 131 19.97 3.72 2.31
N PRO A 132 18.95 4.50 1.89
CA PRO A 132 19.11 5.93 1.64
C PRO A 132 19.75 6.67 2.83
N GLU A 133 20.48 7.74 2.56
CA GLU A 133 21.12 8.57 3.61
C GLU A 133 20.10 9.11 4.63
N LEU A 134 18.89 9.42 4.19
CA LEU A 134 17.80 9.84 5.10
C LEU A 134 17.43 8.75 6.14
N LEU A 135 17.70 7.48 5.82
CA LEU A 135 17.52 6.33 6.72
C LEU A 135 18.82 5.92 7.43
N GLY A 136 19.88 6.72 7.32
CA GLY A 136 21.18 6.52 7.97
C GLY A 136 22.23 5.81 7.11
N GLY A 137 21.96 5.50 5.84
CA GLY A 137 23.00 5.03 4.91
C GLY A 137 23.55 3.61 5.15
N GLY A 138 23.07 2.88 6.15
CA GLY A 138 23.61 1.57 6.52
C GLY A 138 23.33 0.45 5.53
N ASP A 139 24.02 -0.67 5.68
CA ASP A 139 23.73 -1.90 4.93
C ASP A 139 22.33 -2.41 5.26
N ALA A 140 21.59 -2.82 4.23
CA ALA A 140 20.20 -3.23 4.35
C ALA A 140 19.83 -4.35 3.39
N TYR A 141 18.70 -4.98 3.67
CA TYR A 141 17.91 -5.72 2.70
C TYR A 141 16.84 -4.81 2.14
N GLU A 142 16.95 -4.56 0.85
CA GLU A 142 16.02 -3.72 0.11
C GLU A 142 14.86 -4.54 -0.45
N PHE A 143 13.69 -4.01 -0.15
CA PHE A 143 12.40 -4.40 -0.68
C PHE A 143 11.99 -3.25 -1.60
N THR A 144 12.40 -3.34 -2.86
CA THR A 144 11.95 -2.48 -3.96
C THR A 144 11.94 -3.28 -5.26
N ALA A 145 10.82 -3.42 -5.97
CA ALA A 145 10.91 -3.54 -7.43
C ALA A 145 9.59 -3.23 -8.17
N ALA A 146 9.82 -2.69 -9.37
CA ALA A 146 8.84 -2.28 -10.34
C ALA A 146 8.06 -3.44 -10.96
N SER A 147 6.87 -3.14 -11.45
CA SER A 147 5.90 -4.05 -12.04
C SER A 147 6.53 -4.93 -13.13
N SER A 148 6.65 -6.20 -12.84
CA SER A 148 6.11 -7.29 -13.65
C SER A 148 6.49 -8.58 -12.92
N ILE A 149 5.50 -9.25 -12.32
CA ILE A 149 5.51 -10.67 -11.90
C ILE A 149 6.62 -11.16 -10.95
N ASP A 150 7.56 -10.29 -10.57
CA ASP A 150 8.91 -10.75 -10.23
C ASP A 150 9.64 -9.76 -9.29
N SER A 151 8.90 -9.01 -8.46
CA SER A 151 9.47 -8.07 -7.47
C SER A 151 9.37 -8.64 -6.05
N ALA A 152 10.37 -8.35 -5.19
CA ALA A 152 10.39 -8.72 -3.77
C ALA A 152 9.56 -7.74 -2.89
N THR A 153 8.54 -7.11 -3.48
CA THR A 153 7.76 -6.07 -2.81
C THR A 153 6.29 -6.24 -3.02
N TRP A 154 5.55 -5.87 -1.97
CA TRP A 154 4.11 -5.67 -1.97
C TRP A 154 3.67 -5.06 -3.30
N SER A 155 2.87 -5.82 -4.04
CA SER A 155 1.89 -5.25 -4.96
C SER A 155 0.57 -5.54 -4.30
N SER A 156 -0.19 -4.53 -3.91
CA SER A 156 -1.62 -4.76 -3.90
C SER A 156 -1.99 -4.69 -5.37
N GLU A 157 -2.39 -5.80 -5.98
CA GLU A 157 -3.23 -5.67 -7.17
C GLU A 157 -4.55 -4.95 -6.85
N GLY A 158 -4.76 -4.56 -5.57
CA GLY A 158 -5.43 -3.32 -5.13
C GLY A 158 -6.90 -3.24 -5.46
N ARG A 159 -7.40 -4.21 -6.19
CA ARG A 159 -8.79 -4.43 -6.39
C ARG A 159 -9.25 -4.99 -5.05
N SER A 160 -9.98 -4.19 -4.29
CA SER A 160 -11.16 -4.71 -3.61
C SER A 160 -12.07 -5.28 -4.71
N TYR A 161 -11.74 -6.46 -5.23
CA TYR A 161 -12.51 -7.06 -6.30
C TYR A 161 -13.78 -7.62 -5.68
N ARG A 162 -14.92 -7.24 -6.24
CA ARG A 162 -16.16 -8.00 -6.09
C ARG A 162 -15.97 -9.29 -6.89
N GLU A 163 -15.51 -10.37 -6.25
CA GLU A 163 -15.45 -11.69 -6.92
C GLU A 163 -16.83 -12.34 -6.89
N LEU A 164 -17.46 -12.46 -8.06
CA LEU A 164 -18.62 -13.34 -8.25
C LEU A 164 -18.15 -14.78 -8.16
N SER A 165 -18.36 -15.41 -7.01
CA SER A 165 -18.08 -16.83 -6.80
C SER A 165 -19.32 -17.65 -7.18
N GLY A 166 -19.39 -18.10 -8.43
CA GLY A 166 -20.45 -19.01 -8.90
C GLY A 166 -19.91 -20.01 -9.93
N PRO A 167 -20.59 -21.15 -10.18
CA PRO A 167 -20.21 -22.09 -11.23
C PRO A 167 -20.08 -21.38 -12.58
N LYS A 168 -19.03 -21.67 -13.35
CA LYS A 168 -18.74 -21.06 -14.66
C LYS A 168 -19.92 -21.04 -15.64
N ARG A 169 -20.88 -21.96 -15.47
CA ARG A 169 -22.11 -22.10 -16.28
C ARG A 169 -23.26 -21.19 -15.83
N GLU A 170 -23.25 -20.73 -14.58
CA GLU A 170 -24.26 -19.85 -13.99
C GLU A 170 -23.86 -18.37 -14.03
N ILE A 171 -22.65 -18.08 -14.52
CA ILE A 171 -22.18 -16.73 -14.80
C ILE A 171 -22.21 -16.56 -16.34
N PRO A 172 -23.41 -16.44 -16.97
CA PRO A 172 -23.49 -16.06 -18.37
C PRO A 172 -22.75 -14.74 -18.49
N ALA A 173 -21.85 -14.64 -19.49
CA ALA A 173 -20.91 -13.54 -19.68
C ALA A 173 -21.57 -12.19 -19.38
N LEU A 174 -21.43 -11.73 -18.14
CA LEU A 174 -22.09 -10.54 -17.66
C LEU A 174 -21.45 -9.39 -18.42
N ASP A 175 -22.26 -8.70 -19.21
CA ASP A 175 -21.95 -7.37 -19.71
C ASP A 175 -21.35 -6.57 -18.57
N LYS A 176 -20.06 -6.26 -18.76
CA LYS A 176 -19.07 -5.95 -17.74
C LYS A 176 -19.27 -4.57 -17.13
N VAL A 177 -20.41 -4.29 -16.52
CA VAL A 177 -20.54 -3.09 -15.68
C VAL A 177 -19.88 -3.38 -14.34
N LYS A 178 -18.54 -3.35 -14.32
CA LYS A 178 -17.77 -3.29 -13.08
C LYS A 178 -18.06 -1.93 -12.42
N THR A 179 -19.12 -1.86 -11.62
CA THR A 179 -19.44 -0.68 -10.83
C THR A 179 -18.53 -0.66 -9.61
N TRP A 180 -17.43 0.09 -9.70
CA TRP A 180 -16.52 0.32 -8.60
C TRP A 180 -17.10 1.41 -7.70
N ARG A 181 -17.15 1.14 -6.39
CA ARG A 181 -17.60 2.12 -5.40
C ARG A 181 -16.52 2.30 -4.33
N PRO A 182 -16.13 3.53 -3.99
CA PRO A 182 -15.26 3.81 -2.87
C PRO A 182 -16.06 3.60 -1.58
N VAL A 183 -16.09 2.37 -1.06
CA VAL A 183 -16.88 2.05 0.15
C VAL A 183 -15.96 1.73 1.32
N LEU A 184 -14.85 1.07 1.04
CA LEU A 184 -13.94 0.60 2.07
C LEU A 184 -13.05 1.73 2.61
N PRO A 185 -12.56 1.62 3.86
CA PRO A 185 -11.73 2.62 4.50
C PRO A 185 -10.25 2.47 4.11
N ASP A 186 -9.95 2.47 2.80
CA ASP A 186 -8.64 2.04 2.30
C ASP A 186 -7.49 2.90 2.84
N VAL A 187 -7.56 4.23 2.69
CA VAL A 187 -6.47 5.10 3.20
C VAL A 187 -6.32 5.01 4.71
N GLU A 188 -7.42 4.92 5.46
CA GLU A 188 -7.38 4.79 6.91
C GLU A 188 -6.76 3.46 7.32
N PHE A 189 -7.13 2.37 6.64
CA PHE A 189 -6.56 1.04 6.88
C PHE A 189 -5.07 0.99 6.54
N TYR A 190 -4.67 1.46 5.36
CA TYR A 190 -3.25 1.52 4.98
C TYR A 190 -2.45 2.48 5.86
N SER A 191 -3.04 3.58 6.33
CA SER A 191 -2.39 4.49 7.29
C SER A 191 -2.20 3.80 8.64
N ALA A 192 -3.20 3.06 9.12
CA ALA A 192 -3.09 2.27 10.34
C ALA A 192 -2.06 1.13 10.21
N ILE A 193 -1.89 0.54 9.03
CA ILE A 193 -0.80 -0.40 8.77
C ILE A 193 0.54 0.35 8.86
N SER A 194 0.69 1.46 8.13
CA SER A 194 1.91 2.27 8.08
C SER A 194 2.36 2.75 9.46
N SER A 195 1.45 3.08 10.37
CA SER A 195 1.76 3.52 11.74
C SER A 195 2.40 2.43 12.61
N ARG A 196 2.35 1.18 12.17
CA ARG A 196 2.88 0.00 12.88
C ARG A 196 4.10 -0.60 12.18
N LEU A 197 4.42 -0.10 10.99
CA LEU A 197 5.62 -0.52 10.29
C LEU A 197 6.85 0.13 10.92
N PRO A 198 8.03 -0.49 10.79
CA PRO A 198 9.29 0.14 11.17
C PRO A 198 9.56 1.42 10.38
N LYS A 199 10.37 2.34 10.94
CA LYS A 199 10.74 3.63 10.31
C LYS A 199 11.44 3.51 8.96
N TRP A 200 11.93 2.33 8.63
CA TRP A 200 12.59 2.04 7.36
C TRP A 200 11.64 1.49 6.30
N ALA A 201 10.31 1.48 6.56
CA ALA A 201 9.29 0.95 5.67
C ALA A 201 8.19 1.99 5.35
N TYR A 202 7.78 2.02 4.08
CA TYR A 202 6.88 3.00 3.49
C TYR A 202 5.84 2.28 2.65
N LEU A 203 4.62 2.82 2.61
CA LEU A 203 3.56 2.35 1.71
C LEU A 203 3.31 3.42 0.64
N TYR A 204 3.61 3.12 -0.61
CA TYR A 204 3.22 3.92 -1.75
C TYR A 204 1.84 3.48 -2.22
N LEU A 205 0.86 4.39 -2.28
CA LEU A 205 -0.47 4.15 -2.81
C LEU A 205 -0.66 4.93 -4.11
N THR A 206 -1.28 4.30 -5.12
CA THR A 206 -1.50 4.92 -6.43
C THR A 206 -2.98 4.99 -6.82
N PRO A 207 -3.40 6.03 -7.56
CA PRO A 207 -4.79 6.16 -8.04
C PRO A 207 -5.10 5.27 -9.25
N ALA A 208 -4.09 4.78 -10.00
CA ALA A 208 -4.26 4.23 -11.34
C ALA A 208 -5.11 2.94 -11.37
N ASP A 209 -4.59 1.84 -10.82
CA ASP A 209 -5.25 0.52 -10.88
C ASP A 209 -5.92 0.10 -9.56
N ASP A 210 -5.46 0.67 -8.44
CA ASP A 210 -5.83 0.19 -7.10
C ASP A 210 -7.09 0.84 -6.55
N ARG A 211 -7.57 1.93 -7.18
CA ARG A 211 -8.84 2.58 -6.81
C ARG A 211 -8.98 2.75 -5.29
N VAL A 212 -7.94 3.26 -4.65
CA VAL A 212 -7.89 3.45 -3.21
C VAL A 212 -8.97 4.45 -2.78
N SER A 213 -9.86 4.05 -1.88
CA SER A 213 -10.95 4.85 -1.34
C SER A 213 -10.48 5.82 -0.26
N ILE A 214 -10.80 7.10 -0.43
CA ILE A 214 -10.50 8.20 0.49
C ILE A 214 -11.79 8.82 1.05
N PRO A 215 -11.81 9.28 2.31
CA PRO A 215 -12.94 10.02 2.82
C PRO A 215 -13.02 11.41 2.16
N THR A 216 -14.22 11.83 1.79
CA THR A 216 -14.52 13.20 1.34
C THR A 216 -15.31 13.99 2.38
N ASP A 217 -16.14 13.29 3.16
CA ASP A 217 -16.83 13.75 4.36
C ASP A 217 -17.15 12.51 5.23
N ASP A 218 -17.92 12.66 6.31
CA ASP A 218 -18.20 11.58 7.27
C ASP A 218 -18.94 10.37 6.68
N VAL A 219 -19.62 10.53 5.54
CA VAL A 219 -20.48 9.49 4.95
C VAL A 219 -20.05 9.13 3.52
N ARG A 220 -19.42 10.06 2.81
CA ARG A 220 -19.03 9.93 1.41
C ARG A 220 -17.54 9.73 1.26
N ARG A 221 -17.21 8.91 0.27
CA ARG A 221 -15.84 8.58 -0.09
C ARG A 221 -15.68 8.74 -1.60
N ALA A 222 -14.46 8.99 -2.03
CA ALA A 222 -14.06 9.09 -3.43
C ALA A 222 -12.84 8.19 -3.67
N PHE A 223 -12.46 8.00 -4.92
CA PHE A 223 -11.17 7.40 -5.23
C PHE A 223 -10.05 8.43 -5.11
N LEU A 224 -8.91 7.98 -4.60
CA LEU A 224 -7.64 8.68 -4.61
C LEU A 224 -7.35 9.17 -6.03
N ARG A 225 -6.93 10.43 -6.16
CA ARG A 225 -6.65 11.06 -7.46
C ARG A 225 -5.16 11.23 -7.75
N PHE A 226 -4.35 11.21 -6.70
CA PHE A 226 -2.90 11.43 -6.76
C PHE A 226 -2.22 10.39 -5.89
N PRO A 227 -1.04 9.88 -6.27
CA PRO A 227 -0.33 8.95 -5.43
C PRO A 227 0.02 9.57 -4.08
N VAL A 228 0.04 8.74 -3.05
CA VAL A 228 0.39 9.16 -1.68
C VAL A 228 1.38 8.16 -1.10
N MET A 229 2.38 8.66 -0.38
CA MET A 229 3.26 7.80 0.40
C MET A 229 2.86 7.86 1.86
N LEU A 230 2.63 6.72 2.49
CA LEU A 230 2.32 6.62 3.91
C LEU A 230 3.56 6.15 4.68
N HIS A 231 3.94 6.92 5.69
CA HIS A 231 5.04 6.58 6.58
C HIS A 231 4.66 6.90 8.03
N GLN A 232 4.79 5.92 8.92
CA GLN A 232 4.45 6.08 10.34
C GLN A 232 3.01 6.61 10.55
N GLY A 233 2.08 6.20 9.68
CA GLY A 233 0.67 6.62 9.74
C GLY A 233 0.38 8.01 9.17
N GLN A 234 1.38 8.68 8.62
CA GLN A 234 1.23 10.00 8.01
C GLN A 234 1.27 9.91 6.48
N ALA A 235 0.38 10.64 5.84
CA ALA A 235 0.40 10.85 4.40
C ALA A 235 1.43 11.92 4.02
N MET A 236 2.38 11.55 3.17
CA MET A 236 3.35 12.41 2.53
C MET A 236 2.92 12.61 1.08
N PHE A 237 2.80 13.87 0.68
CA PHE A 237 2.42 14.26 -0.68
C PHE A 237 3.66 14.60 -1.49
N PHE A 238 3.64 14.19 -2.77
CA PHE A 238 4.64 14.62 -3.73
C PHE A 238 4.42 16.11 -4.02
N ILE A 239 5.44 16.93 -3.77
CA ILE A 239 5.46 18.33 -4.20
C ILE A 239 6.15 18.33 -5.56
N GLU A 240 5.49 18.85 -6.59
CA GLU A 240 6.15 19.05 -7.89
C GLU A 240 7.38 19.97 -7.69
N PRO A 241 8.56 19.58 -8.18
CA PRO A 241 9.73 20.46 -8.16
C PRO A 241 9.39 21.75 -8.92
N ASP A 242 9.56 22.90 -8.28
CA ASP A 242 9.43 24.19 -8.96
C ASP A 242 10.52 24.27 -10.05
N PRO A 243 10.14 24.31 -11.34
CA PRO A 243 11.11 24.31 -12.44
C PRO A 243 12.06 25.53 -12.41
N GLY A 244 11.74 26.58 -11.63
CA GLY A 244 12.60 27.75 -11.42
C GLY A 244 13.59 27.63 -10.25
N ARG A 245 13.43 26.65 -9.35
CA ARG A 245 14.21 26.56 -8.10
C ARG A 245 15.38 25.59 -8.27
N ARG A 246 16.57 26.12 -8.60
CA ARG A 246 17.81 25.33 -8.57
C ARG A 246 18.02 24.76 -7.16
N ILE A 247 17.93 23.44 -7.03
CA ILE A 247 18.33 22.73 -5.82
C ILE A 247 19.86 22.69 -5.83
N THR A 248 20.50 23.61 -5.12
CA THR A 248 21.93 23.49 -4.78
C THR A 248 22.06 22.46 -3.67
N ALA A 249 22.68 21.33 -3.98
CA ALA A 249 23.16 20.38 -2.98
C ALA A 249 24.22 21.09 -2.12
N MET A 250 24.02 21.06 -0.79
CA MET A 250 25.06 21.37 0.20
C MET A 250 25.69 20.07 0.66
#